data_AF-A0A1J5WKZ5-F1
#
_entry.id   AF-A0A1J5WKZ5-F1
#
_cell.length_a   1.000
_cell.length_b   1.000
_cell.length_c   1.000
_cell.angle_alpha   90.00
_cell.angle_beta   90.00
_cell.angle_gamma   90.00
#
_symmetry.space_group_name_H-M   'P 1'
#
loop_
_entity.id
_entity.type
_entity.pdbx_description
1 polymer ?
#
loop_
_entity_poly.entity_id
_entity_poly.type
_entity_poly.pdbx_seq_one_letter_code
_entity_poly.pdbx_strand_id
1 'polypeptide(L)'
;TTTNGWTGRTKRELKTRPGRCATWEMMERKDGTASWKRYKRLGLGESSKKFRWLASTRANLHIGWKRVLQLRTGNLYTGHTAAKRGAAEETPLRMCPSCEGETPETPRHVVCECERWSRDREDADAYAGVGTAGRREWLQWAEEPAELLCALVDDDAERKMVWMAKFLTAIDGRHQGAMRRFAKERVVKKGRPCTFAGLE
;
A
#
# COMPACT_ATOMS: atom_id res chain seq x y z
N THR A 1 -14.35 19.69 39.93
CA THR A 1 -14.19 18.55 39.02
C THR A 1 -15.47 18.35 38.24
N THR A 2 -15.33 18.07 36.93
CA THR A 2 -16.35 17.54 35.99
C THR A 2 -17.52 18.44 35.58
N THR A 3 -17.37 19.11 34.43
CA THR A 3 -18.48 19.54 33.57
C THR A 3 -18.75 18.49 32.50
N ASN A 4 -19.88 17.80 32.63
CA ASN A 4 -20.52 17.04 31.56
C ASN A 4 -21.15 18.02 30.57
N GLY A 5 -20.83 17.90 29.28
CA GLY A 5 -21.41 18.71 28.20
C GLY A 5 -21.73 17.85 26.96
N TRP A 6 -23.03 17.67 26.74
CA TRP A 6 -23.73 16.92 25.68
C TRP A 6 -23.33 17.34 24.24
N THR A 7 -23.55 16.55 23.17
CA THR A 7 -24.88 16.23 22.59
C THR A 7 -24.71 15.28 21.40
N GLY A 8 -25.56 14.26 21.33
CA GLY A 8 -25.66 13.34 20.19
C GLY A 8 -26.27 14.00 18.95
N ARG A 9 -25.73 13.65 17.79
CA ARG A 9 -26.21 14.09 16.47
C ARG A 9 -27.65 13.64 16.19
N THR A 10 -28.46 14.54 15.63
CA THR A 10 -29.90 14.34 15.43
C THR A 10 -30.21 13.57 14.13
N LYS A 11 -31.32 12.81 14.13
CA LYS A 11 -31.78 11.92 13.04
C LYS A 11 -31.86 12.54 11.62
N ARG A 12 -31.79 13.87 11.46
CA ARG A 12 -31.74 14.54 10.14
C ARG A 12 -30.36 14.44 9.47
N GLU A 13 -29.28 14.26 10.22
CA GLU A 13 -27.93 14.04 9.67
C GLU A 13 -27.74 12.62 9.11
N LEU A 14 -28.68 11.71 9.36
CA LEU A 14 -28.66 10.32 8.87
C LEU A 14 -29.23 10.15 7.45
N LYS A 15 -29.66 11.22 6.76
CA LYS A 15 -30.34 11.13 5.45
C LYS A 15 -29.66 11.87 4.29
N THR A 16 -28.39 12.25 4.42
CA THR A 16 -27.58 12.54 3.22
C THR A 16 -27.16 11.22 2.59
N ARG A 17 -27.59 10.99 1.34
CA ARG A 17 -27.19 9.86 0.49
C ARG A 17 -25.73 9.46 0.76
N PRO A 18 -25.42 8.19 1.05
CA PRO A 18 -24.04 7.80 1.31
C PRO A 18 -23.26 8.04 0.03
N GLY A 19 -22.40 9.06 0.05
CA GLY A 19 -21.41 9.27 -0.99
C GLY A 19 -20.52 8.02 -1.10
N ARG A 20 -19.78 7.95 -2.22
CA ARG A 20 -18.83 6.88 -2.61
C ARG A 20 -17.78 6.47 -1.53
N CYS A 21 -17.82 7.05 -0.33
CA CYS A 21 -17.00 6.78 0.87
C CYS A 21 -17.49 5.67 1.81
N ALA A 22 -18.77 5.30 1.84
CA ALA A 22 -19.32 4.40 2.89
C ALA A 22 -18.71 2.98 2.91
N THR A 23 -18.18 2.58 1.77
CA THR A 23 -17.44 1.35 1.55
C THR A 23 -16.07 1.35 2.25
N TRP A 24 -15.36 2.48 2.18
CA TRP A 24 -14.00 2.64 2.67
C TRP A 24 -13.95 2.60 4.18
N GLU A 25 -14.86 3.32 4.85
CA GLU A 25 -15.01 3.28 6.30
C GLU A 25 -15.35 1.88 6.83
N MET A 26 -16.10 1.08 6.07
CA MET A 26 -16.47 -0.28 6.48
C MET A 26 -15.32 -1.29 6.30
N MET A 27 -14.36 -1.02 5.40
CA MET A 27 -13.14 -1.83 5.24
C MET A 27 -12.08 -1.45 6.29
N GLU A 28 -11.92 -0.16 6.62
CA GLU A 28 -11.10 0.29 7.76
C GLU A 28 -11.59 -0.30 9.09
N ARG A 29 -12.91 -0.46 9.25
CA ARG A 29 -13.52 -1.11 10.42
C ARG A 29 -13.34 -2.64 10.46
N LYS A 30 -13.12 -3.31 9.33
CA LYS A 30 -13.17 -4.79 9.25
C LYS A 30 -11.90 -5.51 9.66
N ASP A 31 -10.74 -4.85 9.70
CA ASP A 31 -9.54 -5.39 10.36
C ASP A 31 -8.55 -4.28 10.79
N GLY A 32 -9.10 -3.28 11.47
CA GLY A 32 -8.31 -2.19 12.04
C GLY A 32 -7.32 -2.69 13.08
N THR A 33 -7.64 -3.75 13.82
CA THR A 33 -6.77 -4.24 14.92
C THR A 33 -5.50 -4.90 14.42
N ALA A 34 -5.53 -5.77 13.38
CA ALA A 34 -4.31 -6.37 12.84
C ALA A 34 -3.43 -5.33 12.11
N SER A 35 -4.05 -4.47 11.30
CA SER A 35 -3.36 -3.39 10.59
C SER A 35 -2.73 -2.39 11.56
N TRP A 36 -3.44 -2.03 12.65
CA TRP A 36 -2.94 -1.14 13.69
C TRP A 36 -1.87 -1.79 14.57
N LYS A 37 -2.03 -3.08 14.92
CA LYS A 37 -0.99 -3.86 15.60
C LYS A 37 0.30 -3.88 14.79
N ARG A 38 0.21 -4.15 13.48
CA ARG A 38 1.34 -4.09 12.55
C ARG A 38 1.97 -2.70 12.51
N TYR A 39 1.15 -1.67 12.33
CA TYR A 39 1.59 -0.29 12.25
C TYR A 39 2.36 0.14 13.51
N LYS A 40 1.88 -0.25 14.70
CA LYS A 40 2.56 -0.06 15.98
C LYS A 40 3.85 -0.87 16.09
N ARG A 41 3.80 -2.17 15.77
CA ARG A 41 4.96 -3.08 15.83
C ARG A 41 6.13 -2.56 14.99
N LEU A 42 5.84 -1.98 13.82
CA LEU A 42 6.84 -1.42 12.91
C LEU A 42 7.26 0.01 13.25
N GLY A 43 6.81 0.61 14.36
CA GLY A 43 7.19 1.96 14.76
C GLY A 43 6.72 3.07 13.80
N LEU A 44 5.74 2.79 12.94
CA LEU A 44 5.35 3.70 11.85
C LEU A 44 4.61 4.96 12.33
N GLY A 45 4.19 5.00 13.60
CA GLY A 45 3.59 6.17 14.24
C GLY A 45 4.45 7.42 14.12
N GLU A 46 5.75 7.28 14.34
CA GLU A 46 6.70 8.40 14.33
C GLU A 46 6.87 8.99 12.92
N SER A 47 6.86 8.13 11.91
CA SER A 47 7.01 8.55 10.51
C SER A 47 5.69 9.03 9.87
N SER A 48 4.57 9.01 10.62
CA SER A 48 3.23 9.33 10.14
C SER A 48 3.03 10.78 9.68
N LYS A 49 3.58 11.74 10.43
CA LYS A 49 3.49 13.17 10.12
C LYS A 49 4.29 13.47 8.85
N LYS A 50 5.53 12.98 8.79
CA LYS A 50 6.40 13.11 7.62
C LYS A 50 5.79 12.46 6.38
N PHE A 51 5.27 11.23 6.49
CA PHE A 51 4.56 10.58 5.40
C PHE A 51 3.41 11.42 4.84
N ARG A 52 2.54 11.95 5.72
CA ARG A 52 1.41 12.79 5.29
C ARG A 52 1.88 14.07 4.61
N TRP A 53 2.91 14.70 5.16
CA TRP A 53 3.50 15.90 4.58
C TRP A 53 4.10 15.63 3.19
N LEU A 54 4.89 14.57 3.02
CA LEU A 54 5.43 14.15 1.72
C LEU A 54 4.32 13.81 0.72
N ALA A 55 3.29 13.10 1.16
CA ALA A 55 2.14 12.77 0.32
C ALA A 55 1.37 14.01 -0.15
N SER A 56 1.28 15.04 0.69
CA SER A 56 0.64 16.31 0.32
C SER A 56 1.48 17.21 -0.58
N THR A 57 2.81 17.18 -0.42
CA THR A 57 3.73 18.06 -1.17
C THR A 57 4.17 17.45 -2.50
N ARG A 58 4.09 16.12 -2.66
CA ARG A 58 4.45 15.38 -3.89
C ARG A 58 3.23 14.70 -4.49
N ALA A 59 2.22 15.51 -4.82
CA ALA A 59 0.92 15.04 -5.31
C ALA A 59 0.99 14.29 -6.65
N ASN A 60 2.04 14.53 -7.45
CA ASN A 60 2.32 13.78 -8.68
C ASN A 60 2.53 12.27 -8.42
N LEU A 61 2.84 11.86 -7.19
CA LEU A 61 3.02 10.46 -6.79
C LEU A 61 1.84 9.89 -5.99
N HIS A 62 0.65 10.49 -6.08
CA HIS A 62 -0.52 10.11 -5.26
C HIS A 62 -0.86 8.61 -5.28
N ILE A 63 -0.73 7.95 -6.44
CA ILE A 63 -0.94 6.50 -6.57
C ILE A 63 0.09 5.74 -5.75
N GLY A 64 1.37 6.08 -5.90
CA GLY A 64 2.45 5.49 -5.11
C GLY A 64 2.26 5.68 -3.62
N TRP A 65 1.89 6.88 -3.16
CA TRP A 65 1.62 7.15 -1.75
C TRP A 65 0.50 6.28 -1.18
N LYS A 66 -0.55 6.03 -1.97
CA LYS A 66 -1.60 5.07 -1.61
C LYS A 66 -1.03 3.66 -1.44
N ARG A 67 -0.14 3.21 -2.33
CA ARG A 67 0.47 1.87 -2.24
C ARG A 67 1.45 1.77 -1.07
N VAL A 68 2.24 2.80 -0.80
CA VAL A 68 3.07 2.90 0.41
C VAL A 68 2.22 2.72 1.67
N LEU A 69 1.06 3.37 1.74
CA LEU A 69 0.13 3.18 2.87
C LEU A 69 -0.37 1.73 2.96
N GLN A 70 -0.69 1.10 1.83
CA GLN A 70 -1.11 -0.31 1.81
C GLN A 70 0.00 -1.25 2.30
N LEU A 71 1.26 -1.01 1.93
CA LEU A 71 2.41 -1.74 2.45
C LEU A 71 2.54 -1.58 3.98
N ARG A 72 2.54 -0.33 4.45
CA ARG A 72 2.63 0.01 5.89
C ARG A 72 1.54 -0.65 6.75
N THR A 73 0.38 -0.87 6.17
CA THR A 73 -0.80 -1.42 6.85
C THR A 73 -1.01 -2.91 6.57
N GLY A 74 -0.21 -3.53 5.70
CA GLY A 74 -0.37 -4.95 5.33
C GLY A 74 -1.68 -5.22 4.58
N ASN A 75 -2.14 -4.27 3.78
CA ASN A 75 -3.40 -4.34 3.04
C ASN A 75 -3.26 -5.04 1.68
N LEU A 76 -4.38 -5.12 0.95
CA LEU A 76 -4.48 -5.73 -0.38
C LEU A 76 -3.71 -4.90 -1.42
N TYR A 77 -2.39 -5.09 -1.47
CA TYR A 77 -1.56 -4.60 -2.56
C TYR A 77 -1.01 -5.76 -3.39
N THR A 78 -0.43 -6.77 -2.75
CA THR A 78 0.24 -7.87 -3.46
C THR A 78 -0.67 -9.06 -3.71
N GLY A 79 -0.38 -9.84 -4.76
CA GLY A 79 -1.14 -11.03 -5.11
C GLY A 79 -1.23 -12.04 -3.97
N HIS A 80 -0.12 -12.31 -3.28
CA HIS A 80 -0.11 -13.21 -2.13
C HIS A 80 -1.05 -12.73 -1.00
N THR A 81 -1.06 -11.42 -0.70
CA THR A 81 -1.95 -10.86 0.34
C THR A 81 -3.41 -10.92 -0.09
N ALA A 82 -3.68 -10.66 -1.38
CA ALA A 82 -5.02 -10.76 -1.95
C ALA A 82 -5.56 -12.20 -1.91
N ALA A 83 -4.73 -13.19 -2.26
CA ALA A 83 -5.08 -14.60 -2.23
C ALA A 83 -5.31 -15.09 -0.78
N LYS A 84 -4.41 -14.76 0.16
CA LYS A 84 -4.58 -15.10 1.59
C LYS A 84 -5.88 -14.56 2.20
N ARG A 85 -6.36 -13.43 1.70
CA ARG A 85 -7.61 -12.78 2.14
C ARG A 85 -8.83 -13.18 1.30
N GLY A 86 -8.68 -14.14 0.38
CA GLY A 86 -9.76 -14.65 -0.47
C GLY A 86 -10.24 -13.69 -1.56
N ALA A 87 -9.54 -12.57 -1.80
CA ALA A 87 -9.87 -11.58 -2.82
C ALA A 87 -9.36 -11.95 -4.22
N ALA A 88 -8.39 -12.85 -4.30
CA ALA A 88 -7.89 -13.45 -5.53
C ALA A 88 -8.02 -14.98 -5.48
N GLU A 89 -7.78 -15.64 -6.61
CA GLU A 89 -7.49 -17.07 -6.70
C GLU A 89 -6.29 -17.47 -5.84
N GLU A 90 -6.07 -18.77 -5.67
CA GLU A 90 -4.97 -19.27 -4.84
C GLU A 90 -3.63 -19.31 -5.58
N THR A 91 -3.63 -19.22 -6.91
CA THR A 91 -2.41 -19.22 -7.73
C THR A 91 -1.36 -18.21 -7.27
N PRO A 92 -1.71 -16.94 -6.94
CA PRO A 92 -0.75 -15.96 -6.39
C PRO A 92 -0.16 -16.29 -5.01
N LEU A 93 -0.59 -17.37 -4.34
CA LEU A 93 0.08 -17.89 -3.14
C LEU A 93 1.40 -18.58 -3.45
N ARG A 94 1.64 -18.98 -4.70
CA ARG A 94 2.83 -19.74 -5.13
C ARG A 94 3.59 -19.09 -6.29
N MET A 95 2.94 -18.16 -6.99
CA MET A 95 3.45 -17.55 -8.21
C MET A 95 3.35 -16.02 -8.14
N CYS A 96 4.23 -15.35 -8.87
CA CYS A 96 4.18 -13.92 -9.04
C CYS A 96 3.36 -13.57 -10.28
N PRO A 97 2.25 -12.83 -10.15
CA PRO A 97 1.46 -12.40 -11.31
C PRO A 97 2.24 -11.52 -12.28
N SER A 98 3.30 -10.86 -11.83
CA SER A 98 4.03 -9.86 -12.62
C SER A 98 5.21 -10.45 -13.40
N CYS A 99 6.03 -11.31 -12.79
CA CYS A 99 7.15 -11.97 -13.46
C CYS A 99 6.89 -13.43 -13.81
N GLU A 100 5.74 -13.99 -13.42
CA GLU A 100 5.31 -15.36 -13.70
C GLU A 100 6.22 -16.47 -13.14
N GLY A 101 7.21 -16.10 -12.32
CA GLY A 101 8.05 -17.06 -11.61
C GLY A 101 7.29 -17.81 -10.51
N GLU A 102 7.80 -19.00 -10.16
CA GLU A 102 7.32 -19.86 -9.06
C GLU A 102 7.69 -19.33 -7.67
N THR A 103 7.55 -18.02 -7.48
CA THR A 103 7.74 -17.36 -6.19
C THR A 103 6.52 -16.50 -5.88
N PRO A 104 5.98 -16.53 -4.65
CA PRO A 104 4.81 -15.72 -4.31
C PRO A 104 5.11 -14.23 -4.41
N GLU A 105 4.16 -13.45 -4.94
CA GLU A 105 4.27 -11.99 -4.96
C GLU A 105 4.04 -11.40 -3.55
N THR A 106 5.08 -11.41 -2.72
CA THR A 106 5.12 -10.72 -1.43
C THR A 106 5.51 -9.25 -1.60
N PRO A 107 5.32 -8.38 -0.59
CA PRO A 107 5.86 -7.03 -0.62
C PRO A 107 7.35 -6.98 -0.95
N ARG A 108 8.14 -7.86 -0.31
CA ARG A 108 9.58 -7.98 -0.56
C ARG A 108 9.86 -8.39 -2.00
N HIS A 109 9.12 -9.36 -2.53
CA HIS A 109 9.29 -9.75 -3.92
C HIS A 109 9.05 -8.56 -4.87
N VAL A 110 7.92 -7.85 -4.73
CA VAL A 110 7.62 -6.69 -5.60
C VAL A 110 8.69 -5.62 -5.53
N VAL A 111 9.09 -5.24 -4.31
CA VAL A 111 9.95 -4.08 -4.07
C VAL A 111 11.43 -4.39 -4.26
N CYS A 112 11.90 -5.60 -3.95
CA CYS A 112 13.31 -5.92 -3.86
C CYS A 112 13.79 -6.86 -4.97
N GLU A 113 12.99 -7.85 -5.35
CA GLU A 113 13.50 -9.06 -6.03
C GLU A 113 12.94 -9.22 -7.45
N CYS A 114 11.70 -8.79 -7.68
CA CYS A 114 10.98 -9.07 -8.92
C CYS A 114 11.70 -8.45 -10.11
N GLU A 115 12.20 -9.31 -11.01
CA GLU A 115 12.99 -8.91 -12.18
C GLU A 115 12.19 -8.04 -13.15
N ARG A 116 10.87 -8.27 -13.20
CA ARG A 116 9.92 -7.47 -14.00
C ARG A 116 10.02 -5.97 -13.72
N TRP A 117 10.42 -5.59 -12.50
CA TRP A 117 10.47 -4.20 -12.03
C TRP A 117 11.89 -3.67 -11.85
N SER A 118 12.91 -4.36 -12.39
CA SER A 118 14.32 -3.95 -12.27
C SER A 118 14.59 -2.53 -12.73
N ARG A 119 14.17 -2.18 -13.96
CA ARG A 119 14.32 -0.83 -14.53
C ARG A 119 13.54 0.23 -13.74
N ASP A 120 12.33 -0.11 -13.28
CA ASP A 120 11.52 0.81 -12.48
C ASP A 120 12.17 1.19 -11.15
N ARG A 121 12.97 0.29 -10.57
CA ARG A 121 13.79 0.59 -9.39
C ARG A 121 14.94 1.55 -9.73
N GLU A 122 15.58 1.40 -10.88
CA GLU A 122 16.65 2.30 -11.35
C GLU A 122 16.11 3.71 -11.66
N ASP A 123 14.92 3.81 -12.22
CA ASP A 123 14.24 5.10 -12.42
C ASP A 123 13.90 5.77 -11.07
N ALA A 124 13.50 4.98 -10.08
CA ALA A 124 13.24 5.47 -8.73
C ALA A 124 14.54 5.89 -8.01
N ASP A 125 15.65 5.18 -8.22
CA ASP A 125 16.99 5.55 -7.72
C ASP A 125 17.35 6.96 -8.19
N ALA A 126 17.30 7.19 -9.50
CA ALA A 126 17.61 8.47 -10.12
C ALA A 126 16.69 9.59 -9.58
N TYR A 127 15.40 9.32 -9.44
CA TYR A 127 14.44 10.31 -8.93
C TYR A 127 14.66 10.68 -7.46
N ALA A 128 15.02 9.72 -6.62
CA ALA A 128 15.21 9.94 -5.18
C ALA A 128 16.65 10.36 -4.83
N GLY A 129 17.56 10.37 -5.80
CA GLY A 129 18.99 10.62 -5.57
C GLY A 129 19.65 9.51 -4.77
N VAL A 130 19.19 8.27 -4.91
CA VAL A 130 19.72 7.09 -4.21
C VAL A 130 20.62 6.33 -5.19
N GLY A 131 21.89 6.16 -4.86
CA GLY A 131 22.78 5.33 -5.68
C GLY A 131 22.41 3.85 -5.59
N THR A 132 22.57 3.09 -6.67
CA THR A 132 22.19 1.67 -6.71
C THR A 132 22.89 0.79 -5.66
N ALA A 133 24.12 1.12 -5.27
CA ALA A 133 24.81 0.42 -4.17
C ALA A 133 24.11 0.67 -2.83
N GLY A 134 23.83 1.93 -2.50
CA GLY A 134 22.99 2.28 -1.36
C GLY A 134 21.59 1.65 -1.48
N ARG A 135 21.08 1.53 -2.73
CA ARG A 135 19.81 0.86 -2.99
C ARG A 135 19.84 -0.64 -2.70
N ARG A 136 20.98 -1.30 -2.76
CA ARG A 136 21.08 -2.72 -2.42
C ARG A 136 21.26 -2.90 -0.92
N GLU A 137 22.03 -2.02 -0.29
CA GLU A 137 22.34 -2.08 1.14
C GLU A 137 21.10 -1.99 2.04
N TRP A 138 20.28 -0.95 1.94
CA TRP A 138 19.02 -0.87 2.71
C TRP A 138 18.03 -2.03 2.44
N LEU A 139 17.88 -2.51 1.18
CA LEU A 139 16.91 -3.57 0.84
C LEU A 139 17.37 -4.95 1.32
N GLN A 140 18.68 -5.18 1.43
CA GLN A 140 19.20 -6.47 1.91
C GLN A 140 18.87 -6.69 3.39
N TRP A 141 18.84 -5.62 4.19
CA TRP A 141 18.61 -5.68 5.64
C TRP A 141 17.13 -5.65 6.04
N ALA A 142 16.25 -5.21 5.14
CA ALA A 142 14.82 -5.15 5.42
C ALA A 142 14.12 -6.47 5.10
N GLU A 143 13.72 -7.23 6.11
CA GLU A 143 12.89 -8.44 5.91
C GLU A 143 11.57 -8.07 5.23
N GLU A 144 11.00 -6.93 5.62
CA GLU A 144 9.83 -6.35 4.97
C GLU A 144 10.05 -4.91 4.51
N PRO A 145 9.69 -4.55 3.26
CA PRO A 145 9.84 -3.18 2.76
C PRO A 145 9.18 -2.09 3.62
N ALA A 146 8.18 -2.44 4.43
CA ALA A 146 7.53 -1.49 5.34
C ALA A 146 8.46 -1.02 6.48
N GLU A 147 9.50 -1.79 6.83
CA GLU A 147 10.49 -1.45 7.86
C GLU A 147 11.34 -0.24 7.46
N LEU A 148 11.64 -0.13 6.16
CA LEU A 148 12.36 0.99 5.55
C LEU A 148 11.61 2.34 5.64
N LEU A 149 10.34 2.30 6.04
CA LEU A 149 9.47 3.46 6.15
C LEU A 149 9.35 3.93 7.61
N CYS A 150 10.09 3.32 8.53
CA CYS A 150 10.21 3.77 9.92
C CYS A 150 11.31 4.85 10.02
N ALA A 151 10.95 6.03 10.55
CA ALA A 151 11.87 7.15 10.67
C ALA A 151 12.83 7.07 11.86
N LEU A 152 12.60 6.14 12.80
CA LEU A 152 13.46 5.95 13.97
C LEU A 152 14.71 5.12 13.66
N VAL A 153 14.67 4.35 12.58
CA VAL A 153 15.73 3.40 12.22
C VAL A 153 16.74 4.05 11.27
N ASP A 154 16.39 5.19 10.66
CA ASP A 154 17.13 5.72 9.54
C ASP A 154 16.82 7.20 9.23
N ASP A 155 17.87 8.02 9.21
CA ASP A 155 17.80 9.43 8.82
C ASP A 155 17.40 9.62 7.34
N ASP A 156 17.66 8.62 6.49
CA ASP A 156 17.27 8.64 5.07
C ASP A 156 15.80 8.25 4.82
N ALA A 157 15.00 7.96 5.85
CA ALA A 157 13.62 7.49 5.73
C ALA A 157 12.74 8.34 4.80
N GLU A 158 13.01 9.64 4.68
CA GLU A 158 12.37 10.51 3.71
C GLU A 158 12.64 10.11 2.26
N ARG A 159 13.92 10.00 1.87
CA ARG A 159 14.33 9.57 0.53
C ARG A 159 13.78 8.19 0.25
N LYS A 160 13.78 7.31 1.25
CA LYS A 160 13.23 5.96 1.16
C LYS A 160 11.73 5.96 0.84
N MET A 161 10.96 6.78 1.54
CA MET A 161 9.52 6.96 1.28
C MET A 161 9.25 7.49 -0.13
N VAL A 162 10.03 8.48 -0.56
CA VAL A 162 9.91 9.08 -1.89
C VAL A 162 10.24 8.06 -2.99
N TRP A 163 11.36 7.36 -2.83
CA TRP A 163 11.77 6.29 -3.74
C TRP A 163 10.68 5.24 -3.87
N MET A 164 10.13 4.79 -2.74
CA MET A 164 9.04 3.81 -2.70
C MET A 164 7.78 4.33 -3.42
N ALA A 165 7.39 5.58 -3.16
CA ALA A 165 6.24 6.18 -3.83
C ALA A 165 6.46 6.33 -5.34
N LYS A 166 7.67 6.72 -5.77
CA LYS A 166 8.02 6.82 -7.19
C LYS A 166 7.96 5.46 -7.88
N PHE A 167 8.62 4.46 -7.29
CA PHE A 167 8.63 3.08 -7.77
C PHE A 167 7.22 2.53 -7.92
N LEU A 168 6.41 2.60 -6.85
CA LEU A 168 5.06 2.05 -6.85
C LEU A 168 4.13 2.80 -7.81
N THR A 169 4.35 4.11 -8.03
CA THR A 169 3.61 4.86 -9.06
C THR A 169 3.93 4.33 -10.46
N ALA A 170 5.20 4.05 -10.76
CA ALA A 170 5.65 3.61 -12.08
C ALA A 170 5.13 2.21 -12.46
N ILE A 171 4.97 1.33 -11.48
CA ILE A 171 4.53 -0.05 -11.72
C ILE A 171 3.02 -0.24 -11.58
N ASP A 172 2.28 0.67 -10.94
CA ASP A 172 0.89 0.41 -10.51
C ASP A 172 0.00 -0.09 -11.64
N GLY A 173 -0.06 0.62 -12.77
CA GLY A 173 -0.93 0.22 -13.88
C GLY A 173 -0.62 -1.18 -14.42
N ARG A 174 0.66 -1.52 -14.58
CA ARG A 174 1.13 -2.82 -15.08
C ARG A 174 0.93 -3.92 -14.05
N HIS A 175 1.27 -3.66 -12.78
CA HIS A 175 1.03 -4.56 -11.65
C HIS A 175 -0.46 -4.88 -11.52
N GLN A 176 -1.29 -3.85 -11.59
CA GLN A 176 -2.72 -4.05 -11.52
C GLN A 176 -3.23 -4.82 -12.75
N GLY A 177 -2.74 -4.52 -13.96
CA GLY A 177 -3.06 -5.32 -15.15
C GLY A 177 -2.77 -6.81 -14.98
N ALA A 178 -1.57 -7.14 -14.48
CA ALA A 178 -1.12 -8.51 -14.24
C ALA A 178 -1.98 -9.28 -13.22
N MET A 179 -2.51 -8.57 -12.21
CA MET A 179 -3.36 -9.15 -11.17
C MET A 179 -4.80 -9.44 -11.63
N ARG A 180 -5.31 -8.80 -12.69
CA ARG A 180 -6.73 -8.91 -13.10
C ARG A 180 -7.14 -10.35 -13.45
N ARG A 181 -6.23 -11.13 -14.03
CA ARG A 181 -6.48 -12.53 -14.42
C ARG A 181 -6.77 -13.46 -13.23
N PHE A 182 -6.44 -13.04 -12.02
CA PHE A 182 -6.65 -13.82 -10.79
C PHE A 182 -7.79 -13.28 -9.92
N ALA A 183 -8.53 -12.28 -10.40
CA ALA A 183 -9.64 -11.70 -9.66
C ALA A 183 -10.85 -12.66 -9.66
N LYS A 184 -11.37 -13.00 -8.48
CA LYS A 184 -12.58 -13.83 -8.36
C LYS A 184 -13.82 -13.04 -8.80
N GLU A 185 -14.50 -13.47 -9.86
CA GLU A 185 -15.73 -12.85 -10.40
C GLU A 185 -16.82 -12.59 -9.34
N ARG A 186 -16.94 -13.47 -8.33
CA ARG A 186 -17.95 -13.34 -7.26
C ARG A 186 -17.74 -12.17 -6.29
N VAL A 187 -16.56 -11.54 -6.27
CA VAL A 187 -16.26 -10.39 -5.38
C VAL A 187 -16.66 -9.05 -6.01
N VAL A 188 -17.05 -9.05 -7.28
CA VAL A 188 -17.54 -7.87 -8.03
C VAL A 188 -19.03 -7.62 -7.73
N LYS A 189 -19.44 -7.53 -6.45
CA LYS A 189 -20.79 -7.06 -6.09
C LYS A 189 -20.81 -5.54 -5.87
N LYS A 190 -21.58 -4.87 -6.74
CA LYS A 190 -21.94 -3.44 -6.82
C LYS A 190 -21.67 -2.61 -5.55
N GLY A 191 -20.83 -1.58 -5.68
CA GLY A 191 -20.72 -0.47 -4.73
C GLY A 191 -19.32 -0.12 -4.21
N ARG A 192 -18.27 -0.89 -4.58
CA ARG A 192 -16.87 -0.62 -4.18
C ARG A 192 -15.97 -0.56 -5.42
N PRO A 193 -15.15 0.49 -5.62
CA PRO A 193 -14.01 0.38 -6.50
C PRO A 193 -12.95 -0.47 -5.79
N CYS A 194 -12.95 -1.78 -6.04
CA CYS A 194 -11.69 -2.52 -6.01
C CYS A 194 -10.94 -2.03 -7.24
N THR A 195 -9.77 -1.39 -7.09
CA THR A 195 -8.99 -0.96 -8.26
C THR A 195 -8.56 -2.18 -9.06
N PHE A 196 -9.37 -2.52 -10.06
CA PHE A 196 -9.11 -3.24 -11.30
C PHE A 196 -10.10 -2.76 -12.37
N ALA A 197 -10.34 -1.45 -12.43
CA ALA A 197 -11.11 -0.78 -13.47
C ALA A 197 -10.56 0.64 -13.69
N GLY A 198 -10.36 1.03 -14.96
CA GLY A 198 -9.86 2.34 -15.36
C GLY A 198 -8.69 2.27 -16.36
N LEU A 199 -8.95 1.76 -17.56
CA LEU A 199 -8.22 2.10 -18.78
C LEU A 199 -9.29 2.34 -19.85
N GLU A 200 -9.72 3.59 -19.94
CA GLU A 200 -10.00 4.28 -21.20
C GLU A 200 -9.21 5.59 -21.15
#